data_AF-A0A5Q0TMH8-F1
#
_entry.id   AF-A0A5Q0TMH8-F1
#
_cell.length_a   1.000
_cell.length_b   1.000
_cell.length_c   1.000
_cell.angle_alpha   90.00
_cell.angle_beta   90.00
_cell.angle_gamma   90.00
#
_symmetry.space_group_name_H-M   'P 1'
#
loop_
_entity.id
_entity.type
_entity.pdbx_description
1 polymer ?
#
loop_
_entity_poly.entity_id
_entity_poly.type
_entity_poly.pdbx_seq_one_letter_code
_entity_poly.pdbx_strand_id
1 'polypeptide(L)'
;MINRKGVIIMTVFSFIYAVLELGMQWDPSKVVSSPAWMKSIFTPAISLYFYRVIYILIFGFPSYLASGKLLSIETVWYLIYGSVVEDVMYWIIDLKLPFSWAWFYPVYVDIPIDDVIGVIILVAIYEFVKQKSNARMN
;
A
#
# COMPACT_ATOMS: atom_id res chain seq x y z
N MET A 1 -13.24 -14.18 5.96
CA MET A 1 -12.75 -15.02 4.85
C MET A 1 -12.38 -14.10 3.69
N ILE A 2 -11.19 -14.27 3.13
CA ILE A 2 -10.77 -13.55 1.92
C ILE A 2 -11.67 -14.01 0.78
N ASN A 3 -12.26 -13.06 0.06
CA ASN A 3 -13.28 -13.35 -0.93
C ASN A 3 -13.01 -12.58 -2.23
N ARG A 4 -13.59 -13.08 -3.32
CA ARG A 4 -13.39 -12.52 -4.66
C ARG A 4 -13.78 -11.05 -4.75
N LYS A 5 -14.85 -10.63 -4.08
CA LYS A 5 -15.32 -9.24 -4.10
C LYS A 5 -14.28 -8.30 -3.50
N GLY A 6 -13.72 -8.64 -2.34
CA GLY A 6 -12.68 -7.84 -1.68
C GLY A 6 -11.41 -7.73 -2.53
N VAL A 7 -10.99 -8.83 -3.16
CA VAL A 7 -9.85 -8.82 -4.10
C VAL A 7 -10.11 -7.88 -5.27
N ILE A 8 -11.30 -7.93 -5.89
CA ILE A 8 -11.67 -7.02 -6.99
C ILE A 8 -11.64 -5.56 -6.53
N ILE A 9 -12.24 -5.25 -5.38
CA ILE A 9 -12.24 -3.89 -4.82
C ILE A 9 -10.81 -3.38 -4.66
N MET A 10 -9.95 -4.15 -4.01
CA MET A 10 -8.57 -3.74 -3.77
C MET A 10 -7.79 -3.59 -5.08
N THR A 11 -7.90 -4.53 -6.02
CA THR A 11 -7.18 -4.43 -7.30
C THR A 11 -7.61 -3.22 -8.12
N VAL A 12 -8.92 -2.96 -8.22
CA VAL A 12 -9.42 -1.79 -8.95
C VAL A 12 -8.97 -0.51 -8.27
N PHE A 13 -9.04 -0.45 -6.94
CA PHE A 13 -8.57 0.68 -6.17
C PHE A 13 -7.08 0.93 -6.37
N SER A 14 -6.24 -0.09 -6.19
CA SER A 14 -4.78 -0.02 -6.38
C SER A 14 -4.41 0.47 -7.77
N PHE A 15 -5.09 -0.03 -8.82
CA PHE A 15 -4.83 0.44 -10.18
C PHE A 15 -5.19 1.92 -10.37
N ILE A 16 -6.36 2.35 -9.88
CA ILE A 16 -6.77 3.76 -9.96
C ILE A 16 -5.78 4.64 -9.18
N TYR A 17 -5.37 4.20 -7.99
CA TYR A 17 -4.44 4.94 -7.16
C TYR A 17 -3.05 5.05 -7.79
N ALA A 18 -2.50 3.97 -8.35
CA ALA A 18 -1.23 4.00 -9.10
C ALA A 18 -1.27 5.06 -10.22
N VAL A 19 -2.39 5.13 -10.97
CA VAL A 19 -2.57 6.14 -12.03
C VAL A 19 -2.63 7.55 -11.45
N LEU A 20 -3.31 7.74 -10.31
CA LEU A 20 -3.41 9.05 -9.65
C LEU A 20 -2.09 9.52 -9.07
N GLU A 21 -1.30 8.60 -8.52
CA GLU A 21 -0.01 8.90 -7.89
C GLU A 21 1.03 9.40 -8.90
N LEU A 22 0.90 9.03 -10.19
CA LEU A 22 1.74 9.54 -11.27
C LEU A 22 1.55 11.05 -11.44
N GLY A 23 2.46 11.81 -10.82
CA GLY A 23 2.47 13.28 -10.83
C GLY A 23 2.01 13.93 -9.53
N MET A 24 1.66 13.14 -8.50
CA MET A 24 1.42 13.69 -7.16
C MET A 24 2.73 14.11 -6.50
N GLN A 25 2.78 15.37 -6.04
CA GLN A 25 3.85 15.85 -5.17
C GLN A 25 3.45 15.59 -3.71
N TRP A 26 3.98 14.51 -3.14
CA TRP A 26 3.71 14.13 -1.74
C TRP A 26 4.45 14.97 -0.70
N ASP A 27 5.46 15.75 -1.12
CA ASP A 27 6.18 16.67 -0.24
C ASP A 27 5.51 18.06 -0.27
N PRO A 28 4.75 18.44 0.79
CA PRO A 28 4.03 19.70 0.80
C PRO A 28 4.97 20.90 0.77
N SER A 29 6.23 20.76 1.21
CA SER A 29 7.23 21.84 1.15
C SER A 29 7.63 22.21 -0.28
N LYS A 30 7.55 21.24 -1.21
CA LYS A 30 7.95 21.41 -2.61
C LYS A 30 6.87 22.00 -3.49
N VAL A 31 5.65 22.14 -2.99
CA VAL A 31 4.56 22.81 -3.70
C VAL A 31 4.81 24.32 -3.68
N VAL A 32 4.79 24.96 -4.85
CA VAL A 32 5.14 26.38 -5.02
C VAL A 32 4.27 27.27 -4.15
N SER A 33 2.97 27.01 -4.13
CA SER A 33 1.94 27.74 -3.38
C SER A 33 1.95 27.47 -1.87
N SER A 34 2.84 26.61 -1.36
CA SER A 34 2.87 26.29 0.06
C SER A 34 3.31 27.47 0.93
N PRO A 35 2.61 27.72 2.05
CA PRO A 35 2.95 28.79 2.98
C PRO A 35 4.28 28.52 3.69
N ALA A 36 4.92 29.58 4.19
CA ALA A 36 6.25 29.50 4.80
C ALA A 36 6.32 28.52 5.99
N TRP A 37 5.26 28.45 6.81
CA TRP A 37 5.21 27.51 7.93
C TRP A 37 5.26 26.04 7.47
N MET A 38 4.63 25.72 6.33
CA MET A 38 4.60 24.36 5.79
C MET A 38 5.99 23.98 5.26
N LYS A 39 6.67 24.90 4.57
CA LYS A 39 8.05 24.71 4.10
C LYS A 39 9.05 24.54 5.25
N SER A 40 8.79 25.17 6.40
CA SER A 40 9.63 25.04 7.60
C SER A 40 9.42 23.71 8.33
N ILE A 41 8.17 23.23 8.43
CA ILE A 41 7.83 21.99 9.14
C ILE A 41 8.15 20.75 8.28
N PHE A 42 7.80 20.76 6.99
CA PHE A 42 7.95 19.60 6.12
C PHE A 42 9.39 19.48 5.61
N THR A 43 10.26 18.98 6.48
CA THR A 43 11.57 18.44 6.09
C THR A 43 11.38 17.15 5.28
N PRO A 44 12.38 16.69 4.49
CA PRO A 44 12.27 15.44 3.73
C PRO A 44 11.85 14.23 4.58
N ALA A 45 12.34 14.14 5.82
CA ALA A 45 11.96 13.08 6.75
C ALA A 45 10.48 13.17 7.16
N ILE A 46 10.01 14.38 7.52
CA ILE A 46 8.61 14.59 7.92
C ILE A 46 7.67 14.35 6.75
N SER A 47 8.01 14.81 5.55
CA SER A 47 7.24 14.55 4.33
C SER A 47 7.12 13.05 4.04
N LEU A 48 8.18 12.27 4.24
CA LEU A 48 8.15 10.82 4.08
C LEU A 48 7.21 10.14 5.10
N TYR A 49 7.28 10.50 6.38
CA TYR A 49 6.38 9.93 7.39
C TYR A 49 4.92 10.35 7.17
N PHE A 50 4.70 11.60 6.75
CA PHE A 50 3.37 12.10 6.41
C PHE A 50 2.76 11.29 5.27
N TYR A 51 3.52 11.10 4.18
CA TYR A 51 3.11 10.24 3.06
C TYR A 51 2.69 8.84 3.54
N ARG A 52 3.52 8.17 4.36
CA ARG A 52 3.22 6.81 4.87
C ARG A 52 1.92 6.76 5.67
N VAL A 53 1.68 7.74 6.55
CA VAL A 53 0.43 7.79 7.34
C VAL A 53 -0.76 7.97 6.42
N ILE A 54 -0.68 8.91 5.46
CA ILE A 54 -1.75 9.14 4.50
C ILE A 54 -2.00 7.89 3.65
N TYR A 55 -0.95 7.22 3.17
CA TYR A 55 -1.07 6.00 2.39
C TYR A 55 -1.75 4.88 3.18
N ILE A 56 -1.39 4.65 4.45
CA ILE A 56 -2.07 3.67 5.33
C ILE A 56 -3.57 4.01 5.46
N LEU A 57 -3.93 5.28 5.59
CA LEU A 57 -5.33 5.70 5.68
C LEU A 57 -6.08 5.48 4.35
N ILE A 58 -5.45 5.85 3.25
CA ILE A 58 -5.98 5.73 1.89
C ILE A 58 -6.23 4.25 1.54
N PHE A 59 -5.31 3.34 1.87
CA PHE A 59 -5.47 1.90 1.65
C PHE A 59 -6.31 1.22 2.74
N GLY A 60 -6.30 1.76 3.96
CA GLY A 60 -7.06 1.24 5.08
C GLY A 60 -8.56 1.31 4.87
N PHE A 61 -9.07 2.40 4.27
CA PHE A 61 -10.50 2.55 4.03
C PHE A 61 -11.08 1.51 3.03
N PRO A 62 -10.52 1.31 1.83
CA PRO A 62 -10.89 0.22 0.93
C PRO A 62 -10.70 -1.16 1.55
N SER A 63 -9.65 -1.36 2.35
CA SER A 63 -9.41 -2.63 3.05
C SER A 63 -10.51 -2.94 4.07
N TYR A 64 -10.99 -1.93 4.79
CA TYR A 64 -12.16 -2.02 5.65
C TYR A 64 -13.42 -2.39 4.85
N LEU A 65 -13.65 -1.74 3.70
CA LEU A 65 -14.79 -2.06 2.83
C LEU A 65 -14.72 -3.48 2.26
N ALA A 66 -13.52 -3.96 1.95
CA ALA A 66 -13.27 -5.30 1.41
C ALA A 66 -13.46 -6.39 2.48
N SER A 67 -13.06 -6.14 3.73
CA SER A 67 -13.18 -7.10 4.83
C SER A 67 -14.51 -7.02 5.58
N GLY A 68 -15.18 -5.87 5.54
CA GLY A 68 -16.33 -5.53 6.37
C GLY A 68 -16.00 -5.33 7.85
N LYS A 69 -14.72 -5.18 8.22
CA LYS A 69 -14.25 -5.07 9.62
C LYS A 69 -13.20 -3.99 9.76
N LEU A 70 -13.31 -3.16 10.79
CA LEU A 70 -12.37 -2.06 11.04
C LEU A 70 -10.94 -2.58 11.24
N LEU A 71 -10.77 -3.57 12.12
CA LEU A 71 -9.49 -4.23 12.37
C LEU A 71 -9.69 -5.74 12.43
N SER A 72 -9.02 -6.46 11.52
CA SER A 72 -9.00 -7.92 11.47
C SER A 72 -7.80 -8.39 10.67
N ILE A 73 -7.44 -9.66 10.82
CA ILE A 73 -6.38 -10.26 10.00
C ILE A 73 -6.72 -10.18 8.50
N GLU A 74 -8.00 -10.23 8.14
CA GLU A 74 -8.45 -10.07 6.76
C GLU A 74 -8.32 -8.63 6.28
N THR A 75 -8.58 -7.64 7.14
CA THR A 75 -8.35 -6.22 6.82
C THR A 75 -6.86 -5.96 6.58
N VAL A 76 -5.99 -6.51 7.43
CA VAL A 76 -4.53 -6.41 7.26
C VAL A 76 -4.09 -7.08 5.97
N TRP A 77 -4.66 -8.25 5.64
CA TRP A 77 -4.38 -8.92 4.37
C TRP A 77 -4.75 -8.05 3.16
N TYR A 78 -5.94 -7.46 3.15
CA TYR A 78 -6.36 -6.59 2.05
C TYR A 78 -5.50 -5.33 1.95
N LEU A 79 -5.05 -4.77 3.07
CA LEU A 79 -4.17 -3.61 3.08
C LEU A 79 -2.85 -3.94 2.39
N ILE A 80 -2.16 -4.99 2.84
CA ILE A 80 -0.89 -5.43 2.25
C ILE A 80 -1.09 -5.80 0.76
N TYR A 81 -2.18 -6.49 0.44
CA TYR A 81 -2.51 -6.89 -0.93
C TYR A 81 -2.68 -5.67 -1.82
N GLY A 82 -3.44 -4.67 -1.36
CA GLY A 82 -3.64 -3.43 -2.09
C GLY A 82 -2.33 -2.72 -2.35
N SER A 83 -1.49 -2.58 -1.33
CA SER A 83 -0.20 -1.88 -1.43
C SER A 83 0.74 -2.55 -2.44
N VAL A 84 0.97 -3.86 -2.29
CA VAL A 84 1.82 -4.63 -3.23
C VAL A 84 1.28 -4.58 -4.67
N VAL A 85 -0.03 -4.69 -4.85
CA VAL A 85 -0.62 -4.61 -6.20
C VAL A 85 -0.44 -3.21 -6.77
N GLU A 86 -0.56 -2.18 -5.96
CA GLU A 86 -0.39 -0.80 -6.40
C GLU A 86 1.05 -0.54 -6.85
N ASP A 87 2.06 -0.93 -6.06
CA ASP A 87 3.47 -0.82 -6.43
C ASP A 87 3.77 -1.52 -7.77
N VAL A 88 3.27 -2.76 -7.94
CA VAL A 88 3.40 -3.49 -9.21
C VAL A 88 2.74 -2.73 -10.38
N MET A 89 1.56 -2.16 -10.18
CA MET A 89 0.88 -1.36 -11.22
C MET A 89 1.65 -0.08 -11.53
N TYR A 90 2.16 0.59 -10.50
CA TYR A 90 2.97 1.80 -10.64
C TYR A 90 4.21 1.52 -11.50
N TRP A 91 4.93 0.41 -11.28
CA TRP A 91 6.08 0.04 -12.12
C TRP A 91 5.71 -0.23 -13.57
N ILE A 92 4.56 -0.86 -13.81
CA ILE A 92 4.07 -1.14 -15.16
C ILE A 92 3.73 0.17 -15.87
N ILE A 93 3.10 1.12 -15.19
CA ILE A 93 2.59 2.36 -15.82
C ILE A 93 3.69 3.41 -15.98
N ASP A 94 4.55 3.62 -14.98
CA ASP A 94 5.64 4.63 -15.04
C ASP A 94 6.76 4.20 -16.02
N LEU A 95 6.80 2.93 -16.43
CA LEU A 95 7.88 2.34 -17.27
C LEU A 95 9.29 2.60 -16.72
N LYS A 96 9.39 2.91 -15.42
CA LYS A 96 10.64 3.12 -14.71
C LYS A 96 10.89 1.91 -13.83
N LEU A 97 12.15 1.45 -13.81
CA LEU A 97 12.62 0.50 -12.82
C LEU A 97 12.35 1.07 -11.42
N PRO A 98 12.09 0.23 -10.40
CA PRO A 98 11.80 0.68 -9.05
C PRO A 98 12.93 1.61 -8.57
N PHE A 99 12.67 2.92 -8.60
CA PHE A 99 13.61 3.87 -8.06
C PHE A 99 13.68 3.68 -6.54
N SER A 100 14.78 4.10 -5.94
CA SER A 100 15.11 4.04 -4.51
C SER A 100 14.15 4.84 -3.58
N TRP A 101 12.88 4.97 -3.95
CA TRP A 101 11.79 5.61 -3.22
C TRP A 101 10.87 4.60 -2.51
N ALA A 102 11.26 3.31 -2.46
CA ALA A 102 10.55 2.28 -1.71
C ALA A 102 10.43 2.65 -0.21
N TRP A 103 9.29 2.27 0.36
CA TRP A 103 8.82 2.63 1.69
C TRP A 103 9.85 2.50 2.81
N PHE A 104 10.75 1.51 2.75
CA PHE A 104 11.83 1.28 3.72
C PHE A 104 12.99 0.51 3.06
N TYR A 105 14.07 1.18 2.64
CA TYR A 105 15.36 0.54 2.35
C TYR A 105 15.32 -0.61 1.29
N PRO A 106 16.33 -1.50 1.27
CA PRO A 106 17.24 -1.72 0.16
C PRO A 106 16.55 -2.32 -1.07
N VAL A 107 16.85 -1.73 -2.22
CA VAL A 107 16.63 -2.37 -3.51
C VAL A 107 17.81 -3.29 -3.77
N TYR A 108 17.56 -4.59 -3.95
CA TYR A 108 18.60 -5.54 -4.36
C TYR A 108 18.36 -5.94 -5.81
N VAL A 109 19.25 -5.51 -6.72
CA VAL A 109 19.14 -5.80 -8.16
C VAL A 109 17.74 -5.40 -8.68
N ASP A 110 17.36 -4.15 -8.44
CA ASP A 110 16.07 -3.56 -8.87
C ASP A 110 14.80 -4.20 -8.26
N ILE A 111 14.94 -5.12 -7.30
CA ILE A 111 13.82 -5.72 -6.57
C ILE A 111 13.69 -5.06 -5.19
N PRO A 112 12.56 -4.42 -4.87
CA PRO A 112 12.28 -3.93 -3.52
C PRO A 112 12.06 -5.11 -2.58
N ILE A 113 12.87 -5.17 -1.52
CA ILE A 113 12.82 -6.27 -0.55
C ILE A 113 11.52 -6.26 0.25
N ASP A 114 10.95 -5.09 0.50
CA ASP A 114 9.70 -4.92 1.23
C ASP A 114 8.50 -5.53 0.50
N ASP A 115 8.43 -5.40 -0.83
CA ASP A 115 7.40 -6.07 -1.64
C ASP A 115 7.50 -7.59 -1.56
N VAL A 116 8.72 -8.14 -1.61
CA VAL A 116 8.95 -9.58 -1.45
C VAL A 116 8.48 -10.04 -0.07
N ILE A 117 8.82 -9.29 0.99
CA ILE A 117 8.33 -9.56 2.35
C ILE A 117 6.80 -9.47 2.40
N GLY A 118 6.21 -8.47 1.75
CA GLY A 118 4.77 -8.27 1.64
C GLY A 118 4.07 -9.49 1.02
N VAL A 119 4.60 -10.00 -0.09
CA VAL A 119 4.09 -11.23 -0.74
C VAL A 119 4.20 -12.44 0.19
N ILE A 120 5.33 -12.62 0.88
CA ILE A 120 5.51 -13.72 1.85
C ILE A 120 4.46 -13.63 2.96
N ILE A 121 4.25 -12.44 3.53
CA ILE A 121 3.24 -12.20 4.56
C ILE A 121 1.83 -12.48 4.04
N LEU A 122 1.51 -12.07 2.80
CA LEU A 122 0.22 -12.33 2.18
C LEU A 122 -0.08 -13.81 2.06
N VAL A 123 0.90 -14.61 1.61
CA VAL A 123 0.76 -16.06 1.50
C VAL A 123 0.58 -16.68 2.88
N ALA A 124 1.39 -16.28 3.87
CA ALA A 124 1.31 -16.80 5.23
C ALA A 124 -0.07 -16.52 5.88
N ILE A 125 -0.57 -15.28 5.75
CA ILE A 125 -1.88 -14.91 6.29
C ILE A 125 -3.01 -15.62 5.55
N TYR A 126 -2.92 -15.76 4.23
CA TYR A 126 -3.92 -16.48 3.43
C TYR A 126 -4.08 -17.92 3.91
N GLU A 127 -2.97 -18.64 4.07
CA GLU A 127 -2.98 -20.02 4.57
C GLU A 127 -3.50 -20.11 6.00
N PHE A 128 -3.12 -19.17 6.88
CA PHE A 128 -3.66 -19.11 8.24
C PHE A 128 -5.19 -18.93 8.26
N VAL A 129 -5.73 -18.01 7.44
CA VAL A 129 -7.18 -17.76 7.35
C VAL A 129 -7.91 -18.98 6.78
N LYS A 130 -7.32 -19.65 5.78
CA LYS A 130 -7.87 -20.87 5.17
C LYS A 130 -7.93 -22.02 6.17
N GLN A 131 -6.85 -22.29 6.90
CA GLN A 131 -6.82 -23.33 7.94
C GLN A 131 -7.87 -23.08 9.03
N LYS A 132 -7.97 -21.83 9.51
CA LYS A 132 -8.96 -21.45 10.52
C LYS A 132 -10.40 -21.60 10.02
N SER A 133 -10.64 -21.37 8.72
CA SER A 133 -11.95 -21.58 8.11
C SER A 133 -12.31 -23.06 8.08
N ASN A 134 -11.37 -23.92 7.66
CA ASN A 134 -11.58 -25.37 7.61
C ASN A 134 -11.83 -25.96 9.00
N ALA A 135 -11.09 -25.51 10.01
CA ALA A 135 -11.27 -25.96 11.39
C ALA A 135 -12.62 -25.56 12.02
N ARG A 136 -13.33 -24.56 11.48
CA ARG A 136 -14.68 -24.17 11.96
C ARG A 136 -15.81 -24.95 11.29
N MET A 137 -15.52 -25.63 10.18
CA MET A 137 -16.52 -26.41 9.43
C MET A 137 -16.56 -27.88 9.86
N ASN A 138 -15.54 -28.33 10.61
CA ASN A 138 -15.45 -29.65 11.24
C ASN A 138 -15.89 -29.56 12.71
#